data_AF-A0A1B6JCU0-F1
#
_entry.id   AF-A0A1B6JCU0-F1
#
_cell.length_a   1.000
_cell.length_b   1.000
_cell.length_c   1.000
_cell.angle_alpha   90.00
_cell.angle_beta   90.00
_cell.angle_gamma   90.00
#
_symmetry.space_group_name_H-M   'P 1'
#
loop_
_entity.id
_entity.type
_entity.pdbx_description
1 polymer ?
#
loop_
_entity_poly.entity_id
_entity_poly.type
_entity_poly.pdbx_seq_one_letter_code
_entity_poly.pdbx_strand_id
1 'polypeptide(L)'
;MDKKLKKEVKIFFVIPEGCSDDGVNDCMKMAYQEAVEADLSPKWLTAAESTEMAGTKTTVFILQEFAGDIFEKLSKTKSVVCGPMCLRSCIAEGLGIPENKSAVFTTAMRNIVVTASQVPQAVKIEIKKKVGFMGGVYMNNLVESVTHLVTNAVRSSKYEIAGERGIPAMTVAWVDAVWQESQKRNIRA
;
A
#
# COMPACT_ATOMS: atom_id res chain seq x y z
N MET A 1 16.16 7.23 -31.05
CA MET A 1 16.80 6.46 -29.96
C MET A 1 15.79 6.31 -28.83
N ASP A 2 15.25 5.09 -28.73
CA ASP A 2 14.46 4.49 -27.65
C ASP A 2 13.29 5.27 -27.05
N LYS A 3 12.16 5.23 -27.77
CA LYS A 3 10.85 5.03 -27.13
C LYS A 3 10.90 3.69 -26.37
N LYS A 4 11.48 3.67 -25.16
CA LYS A 4 11.23 2.57 -24.21
C LYS A 4 9.72 2.39 -24.17
N LEU A 5 9.24 1.24 -24.66
CA LEU A 5 7.83 0.87 -24.66
C LEU A 5 7.27 1.26 -23.29
N LYS A 6 6.43 2.31 -23.23
CA LYS A 6 5.55 2.52 -22.08
C LYS A 6 4.70 1.26 -22.05
N LYS A 7 5.07 0.31 -21.19
CA LYS A 7 4.29 -0.90 -21.00
C LYS A 7 2.91 -0.43 -20.55
N GLU A 8 1.92 -0.68 -21.39
CA GLU A 8 0.52 -0.38 -21.10
C GLU A 8 0.14 -1.14 -19.83
N VAL A 9 -0.21 -0.37 -18.79
CA VAL A 9 -0.63 -0.92 -17.49
C VAL A 9 -2.09 -1.29 -17.61
N LYS A 10 -2.43 -2.54 -17.27
CA LYS A 10 -3.81 -3.04 -17.28
C LYS A 10 -4.36 -2.94 -15.86
N ILE A 11 -5.41 -2.16 -15.67
CA ILE A 11 -6.03 -1.93 -14.36
C ILE A 11 -7.35 -2.68 -14.29
N PHE A 12 -7.48 -3.54 -13.27
CA PHE A 12 -8.66 -4.35 -13.03
C PHE A 12 -9.19 -4.11 -11.62
N PHE A 13 -10.45 -3.72 -11.51
CA PHE A 13 -11.16 -3.61 -10.25
C PHE A 13 -11.88 -4.92 -9.98
N VAL A 14 -11.61 -5.54 -8.82
CA VAL A 14 -12.15 -6.86 -8.52
C VAL A 14 -13.41 -6.74 -7.66
N ILE A 15 -14.49 -7.32 -8.14
CA ILE A 15 -15.75 -7.48 -7.43
C ILE A 15 -15.63 -8.71 -6.51
N PRO A 16 -15.80 -8.56 -5.18
CA PRO A 16 -15.74 -9.69 -4.24
C PRO A 16 -16.80 -10.76 -4.54
N GLU A 17 -16.52 -12.02 -4.18
CA GLU A 17 -17.52 -13.10 -4.30
C GLU A 17 -18.74 -12.84 -3.42
N GLY A 18 -19.93 -13.18 -3.93
CA GLY A 18 -21.20 -13.04 -3.19
C GLY A 18 -21.74 -11.62 -3.08
N CYS A 19 -21.08 -10.63 -3.69
CA CYS A 19 -21.59 -9.27 -3.82
C CYS A 19 -22.44 -9.13 -5.09
N SER A 20 -23.68 -8.65 -4.98
CA SER A 20 -24.40 -8.07 -6.13
C SER A 20 -23.73 -6.75 -6.55
N ASP A 21 -24.21 -6.09 -7.61
CA ASP A 21 -23.70 -4.78 -8.09
C ASP A 21 -23.55 -3.69 -6.99
N ASP A 22 -24.18 -3.89 -5.82
CA ASP A 22 -24.13 -3.00 -4.66
C ASP A 22 -23.04 -3.34 -3.61
N GLY A 23 -22.31 -4.44 -3.78
CA GLY A 23 -21.29 -4.88 -2.80
C GLY A 23 -19.90 -4.25 -2.98
N VAL A 24 -19.76 -3.36 -3.97
CA VAL A 24 -18.56 -2.54 -4.18
C VAL A 24 -18.73 -1.20 -3.48
N ASN A 25 -17.80 -0.85 -2.59
CA ASN A 25 -17.89 0.39 -1.81
C ASN A 25 -17.71 1.67 -2.67
N ASP A 26 -18.12 2.81 -2.12
CA ASP A 26 -18.05 4.10 -2.83
C ASP A 26 -16.62 4.48 -3.23
N CYS A 27 -15.62 4.13 -2.42
CA CYS A 27 -14.22 4.42 -2.72
C CYS A 27 -13.74 3.71 -4.00
N MET A 28 -14.16 2.46 -4.22
CA MET A 28 -13.90 1.72 -5.45
C MET A 28 -14.60 2.35 -6.66
N LYS A 29 -15.87 2.74 -6.53
CA LYS A 29 -16.64 3.41 -7.59
C LYS A 29 -15.98 4.75 -7.99
N MET A 30 -15.59 5.55 -7.01
CA MET A 30 -14.86 6.81 -7.23
C MET A 30 -13.50 6.58 -7.90
N ALA A 31 -12.72 5.62 -7.41
CA ALA A 31 -11.42 5.29 -7.98
C ALA A 31 -11.51 4.80 -9.43
N TYR A 32 -12.56 4.05 -9.77
CA TYR A 32 -12.82 3.63 -11.14
C TYR A 32 -13.08 4.82 -12.06
N GLN A 33 -13.94 5.75 -11.63
CA GLN A 33 -14.25 6.95 -12.40
C GLN A 33 -13.02 7.84 -12.61
N GLU A 34 -12.24 8.09 -11.56
CA GLU A 34 -11.00 8.87 -11.66
C GLU A 34 -9.99 8.21 -12.61
N ALA A 35 -9.93 6.88 -12.65
CA ALA A 35 -9.05 6.16 -13.58
C ALA A 35 -9.55 6.22 -15.03
N VAL A 36 -10.85 6.26 -15.28
CA VAL A 36 -11.42 6.51 -16.61
C VAL A 36 -11.08 7.93 -17.08
N GLU A 37 -11.27 8.93 -16.21
CA GLU A 37 -10.95 10.34 -16.51
C GLU A 37 -9.45 10.56 -16.77
N ALA A 38 -8.59 9.75 -16.14
CA ALA A 38 -7.15 9.74 -16.36
C ALA A 38 -6.69 8.91 -17.58
N ASP A 39 -7.62 8.45 -18.43
CA ASP A 39 -7.35 7.65 -19.64
C ASP A 39 -6.60 6.33 -19.38
N LEU A 40 -6.83 5.70 -18.22
CA LEU A 40 -6.18 4.45 -17.81
C LEU A 40 -6.96 3.18 -18.22
N SER A 41 -8.10 3.34 -18.90
CA SER A 41 -8.95 2.25 -19.42
C SER A 41 -9.21 1.09 -18.42
N PRO A 42 -9.68 1.39 -17.18
CA PRO A 42 -9.90 0.37 -16.16
C PRO A 42 -11.08 -0.56 -16.51
N LYS A 43 -11.02 -1.81 -16.04
CA LYS A 43 -12.09 -2.81 -16.22
C LYS A 43 -12.50 -3.45 -14.90
N TRP A 44 -13.76 -3.84 -14.81
CA TRP A 44 -14.25 -4.67 -13.71
C TRP A 44 -14.01 -6.14 -14.02
N LEU A 45 -13.66 -6.92 -13.01
CA LEU A 45 -13.57 -8.38 -13.05
C LEU A 45 -14.26 -8.95 -11.81
N THR A 46 -14.89 -10.10 -11.97
CA THR A 46 -15.27 -10.95 -10.83
C THR A 46 -14.03 -11.54 -10.17
N ALA A 47 -14.16 -11.98 -8.92
CA ALA A 47 -13.10 -12.68 -8.23
C ALA A 47 -12.59 -13.91 -9.02
N ALA A 48 -13.51 -14.70 -9.63
CA ALA A 48 -13.15 -15.86 -10.45
C ALA A 48 -12.25 -15.45 -11.63
N GLU A 49 -12.69 -14.50 -12.46
CA GLU A 49 -11.93 -14.03 -13.63
C GLU A 49 -10.56 -13.46 -13.24
N SER A 50 -10.48 -12.76 -12.11
CA SER A 50 -9.22 -12.18 -11.63
C SER A 50 -8.19 -13.25 -11.24
N THR A 51 -8.63 -14.41 -10.74
CA THR A 51 -7.74 -15.52 -10.36
C THR A 51 -7.29 -16.37 -11.54
N GLU A 52 -8.11 -16.48 -12.58
CA GLU A 52 -7.76 -17.17 -13.82
C GLU A 52 -6.76 -16.37 -14.67
N MET A 53 -6.74 -15.04 -14.50
CA MET A 53 -5.82 -14.17 -15.21
C MET A 53 -4.36 -14.37 -14.79
N ALA A 54 -3.47 -14.56 -15.77
CA ALA A 54 -2.04 -14.58 -15.54
C ALA A 54 -1.52 -13.20 -15.09
N GLY A 55 -1.43 -12.98 -13.77
CA GLY A 55 -0.90 -11.74 -13.20
C GLY A 55 0.53 -11.44 -13.65
N THR A 56 0.71 -10.34 -14.37
CA THR A 56 2.04 -9.83 -14.79
C THR A 56 2.40 -8.55 -14.03
N LYS A 57 3.67 -8.13 -14.09
CA LYS A 57 4.12 -6.85 -13.49
C LYS A 57 3.42 -5.59 -14.03
N THR A 58 2.70 -5.71 -15.15
CA THR A 58 1.94 -4.61 -15.77
C THR A 58 0.46 -4.74 -15.49
N THR A 59 0.05 -5.74 -14.70
CA THR A 59 -1.34 -5.98 -14.30
C THR A 59 -1.50 -5.45 -12.89
N VAL A 60 -2.46 -4.55 -12.69
CA VAL A 60 -2.80 -3.95 -11.40
C VAL A 60 -4.20 -4.40 -11.04
N PHE A 61 -4.34 -5.06 -9.89
CA PHE A 61 -5.64 -5.38 -9.31
C PHE A 61 -5.97 -4.42 -8.18
N ILE A 62 -7.15 -3.79 -8.26
CA ILE A 62 -7.69 -2.91 -7.24
C ILE A 62 -8.66 -3.72 -6.39
N LEU A 63 -8.36 -3.85 -5.10
CA LEU A 63 -9.18 -4.56 -4.12
C LEU A 63 -9.68 -3.58 -3.06
N GLN A 64 -10.96 -3.70 -2.69
CA GLN A 64 -11.53 -2.87 -1.63
C GLN A 64 -11.00 -3.20 -0.24
N GLU A 65 -10.49 -4.42 -0.05
CA GLU A 65 -9.93 -4.92 1.21
C GLU A 65 -8.72 -5.81 0.93
N PHE A 66 -7.72 -5.75 1.82
CA PHE A 66 -6.57 -6.66 1.81
C PHE A 66 -6.77 -7.82 2.78
N ALA A 67 -7.85 -8.56 2.54
CA ALA A 67 -8.27 -9.71 3.32
C ALA A 67 -8.95 -10.75 2.41
N GLY A 68 -9.04 -11.99 2.91
CA GLY A 68 -9.70 -13.09 2.22
C GLY A 68 -8.89 -13.72 1.09
N ASP A 69 -9.45 -14.81 0.55
CA ASP A 69 -8.78 -15.70 -0.40
C ASP A 69 -8.31 -14.98 -1.67
N ILE A 70 -9.09 -14.01 -2.14
CA ILE A 70 -8.76 -13.26 -3.36
C ILE A 70 -7.49 -12.44 -3.19
N PHE A 71 -7.36 -11.71 -2.07
CA PHE A 71 -6.16 -10.94 -1.76
C PHE A 71 -4.95 -11.87 -1.62
N GLU A 72 -5.10 -12.99 -0.92
CA GLU A 72 -4.02 -13.95 -0.74
C GLU A 72 -3.55 -14.57 -2.05
N LYS A 73 -4.48 -14.93 -2.95
CA LYS A 73 -4.17 -15.49 -4.26
C LYS A 73 -3.44 -14.46 -5.13
N LEU A 74 -4.00 -13.27 -5.28
CA LEU A 74 -3.44 -12.22 -6.14
C LEU A 74 -2.07 -11.73 -5.64
N SER A 75 -1.90 -11.61 -4.32
CA SER A 75 -0.62 -11.21 -3.69
C SER A 75 0.52 -12.21 -3.90
N LYS A 76 0.22 -13.46 -4.25
CA LYS A 76 1.22 -14.50 -4.57
C LYS A 76 1.64 -14.48 -6.05
N THR A 77 0.95 -13.69 -6.89
CA THR A 77 1.28 -13.57 -8.31
C THR A 77 2.35 -12.48 -8.57
N LYS A 78 2.69 -12.23 -9.83
CA LYS A 78 3.59 -11.13 -10.23
C LYS A 78 2.84 -9.81 -10.46
N SER A 79 1.53 -9.77 -10.22
CA SER A 79 0.73 -8.56 -10.35
C SER A 79 1.03 -7.56 -9.24
N VAL A 80 0.62 -6.32 -9.49
CA VAL A 80 0.55 -5.29 -8.46
C VAL A 80 -0.85 -5.34 -7.86
N VAL A 81 -0.94 -5.37 -6.53
CA VAL A 81 -2.22 -5.32 -5.81
C VAL A 81 -2.29 -3.99 -5.09
N CYS A 82 -3.34 -3.21 -5.36
CA CYS A 82 -3.56 -1.90 -4.78
C CYS A 82 -4.93 -1.77 -4.12
N GLY A 83 -5.03 -0.88 -3.14
CA GLY A 83 -6.32 -0.40 -2.65
C GLY A 83 -6.84 0.75 -3.54
N PRO A 84 -8.14 1.05 -3.51
CA PRO A 84 -8.71 2.16 -4.27
C PRO A 84 -8.05 3.49 -3.89
N MET A 85 -7.83 3.75 -2.60
CA MET A 85 -7.16 4.98 -2.14
C MET A 85 -5.73 5.13 -2.69
N CYS A 86 -4.97 4.04 -2.83
CA CYS A 86 -3.66 4.09 -3.46
C CYS A 86 -3.74 4.61 -4.90
N LEU A 87 -4.66 4.08 -5.72
CA LEU A 87 -4.82 4.49 -7.11
C LEU A 87 -5.25 5.96 -7.21
N ARG A 88 -6.24 6.37 -6.40
CA ARG A 88 -6.73 7.75 -6.35
C ARG A 88 -5.61 8.74 -6.02
N SER A 89 -4.83 8.46 -4.98
CA SER A 89 -3.69 9.29 -4.60
C SER A 89 -2.61 9.34 -5.70
N CYS A 90 -2.39 8.24 -6.42
CA CYS A 90 -1.45 8.23 -7.55
C CYS A 90 -1.92 9.14 -8.69
N ILE A 91 -3.20 9.05 -9.07
CA ILE A 91 -3.80 9.89 -10.11
C ILE A 91 -3.73 11.37 -9.70
N ALA A 92 -4.20 11.69 -8.49
CA ALA A 92 -4.26 13.07 -7.99
C ALA A 92 -2.88 13.74 -7.90
N GLU A 93 -1.83 12.97 -7.58
CA GLU A 93 -0.47 13.49 -7.42
C GLU A 93 0.38 13.35 -8.70
N GLY A 94 -0.17 12.80 -9.78
CA GLY A 94 0.56 12.52 -11.02
C GLY A 94 1.70 11.51 -10.82
N LEU A 95 1.59 10.65 -9.81
CA LEU A 95 2.61 9.67 -9.46
C LEU A 95 2.30 8.32 -10.10
N GLY A 96 3.36 7.57 -10.42
CA GLY A 96 3.21 6.17 -10.83
C GLY A 96 2.61 5.31 -9.71
N ILE A 97 1.84 4.30 -10.13
CA ILE A 97 1.39 3.19 -9.28
C ILE A 97 2.65 2.54 -8.68
N PRO A 98 2.67 2.21 -7.37
CA PRO A 98 3.82 1.58 -6.76
C PRO A 98 4.22 0.29 -7.49
N GLU A 99 5.44 0.24 -8.01
CA GLU A 99 6.02 -0.99 -8.61
C GLU A 99 6.53 -1.99 -7.55
N ASN A 100 6.19 -1.75 -6.28
CA ASN A 100 6.74 -2.51 -5.17
C ASN A 100 6.28 -3.97 -5.26
N LYS A 101 7.15 -4.93 -4.89
CA LYS A 101 6.82 -6.37 -4.92
C LYS A 101 5.69 -6.77 -3.96
N SER A 102 5.20 -5.84 -3.15
CA SER A 102 4.22 -6.07 -2.11
C SER A 102 2.99 -5.22 -2.35
N ALA A 103 1.83 -5.73 -1.95
CA ALA A 103 0.55 -5.03 -2.08
C ALA A 103 0.56 -3.69 -1.32
N VAL A 104 -0.02 -2.65 -1.92
CA VAL A 104 -0.07 -1.29 -1.36
C VAL A 104 -1.51 -0.78 -1.34
N PHE A 105 -2.11 -0.68 -0.15
CA PHE A 105 -3.49 -0.25 0.05
C PHE A 105 -3.66 1.27 -0.05
N THR A 106 -2.73 2.03 0.55
CA THR A 106 -2.69 3.50 0.51
C THR A 106 -1.25 3.98 0.29
N THR A 107 -1.06 5.27 0.00
CA THR A 107 0.27 5.86 -0.17
C THR A 107 0.71 6.71 1.02
N ALA A 108 0.05 6.58 2.17
CA ALA A 108 0.25 7.48 3.32
C ALA A 108 1.67 7.45 3.90
N MET A 109 2.39 6.34 3.74
CA MET A 109 3.78 6.17 4.14
C MET A 109 4.73 6.05 2.94
N ARG A 110 4.33 6.55 1.76
CA ARG A 110 5.22 6.61 0.60
C ARG A 110 6.48 7.41 0.97
N ASN A 111 7.65 6.87 0.65
CA ASN A 111 8.98 7.39 1.00
C ASN A 111 9.32 7.37 2.51
N ILE A 112 8.49 6.74 3.34
CA ILE A 112 8.79 6.54 4.76
C ILE A 112 9.49 5.19 4.96
N VAL A 113 10.63 5.22 5.63
CA VAL A 113 11.36 4.03 6.07
C VAL A 113 11.33 3.97 7.60
N VAL A 114 10.76 2.89 8.13
CA VAL A 114 10.54 2.67 9.56
C VAL A 114 11.47 1.57 10.08
N THR A 115 12.02 1.74 11.27
CA THR A 115 12.51 0.62 12.09
C THR A 115 11.83 0.65 13.46
N ALA A 116 11.72 -0.50 14.14
CA ALA A 116 11.21 -0.54 15.51
C ALA A 116 12.29 -0.91 16.53
N SER A 117 12.17 -0.36 17.74
CA SER A 117 13.03 -0.65 18.90
C SER A 117 12.20 -0.99 20.13
N GLN A 118 12.63 -1.98 20.92
CA GLN A 118 11.95 -2.40 22.17
C GLN A 118 10.45 -2.69 22.03
N VAL A 119 10.01 -3.11 20.84
CA VAL A 119 8.64 -3.53 20.54
C VAL A 119 8.59 -5.07 20.47
N PRO A 120 7.55 -5.74 21.03
CA PRO A 120 7.37 -7.19 20.90
C PRO A 120 7.37 -7.67 19.44
N GLN A 121 7.86 -8.89 19.20
CA GLN A 121 8.00 -9.42 17.84
C GLN A 121 6.66 -9.49 17.08
N ALA A 122 5.57 -9.88 17.75
CA ALA A 122 4.23 -9.89 17.15
C ALA A 122 3.80 -8.50 16.66
N VAL A 123 4.05 -7.46 17.47
CA VAL A 123 3.71 -6.07 17.12
C VAL A 123 4.62 -5.56 15.98
N LYS A 124 5.89 -5.96 15.92
CA LYS A 124 6.77 -5.63 14.79
C LYS A 124 6.27 -6.21 13.46
N ILE A 125 5.68 -7.41 13.47
CA ILE A 125 5.08 -8.02 12.28
C ILE A 125 3.90 -7.17 11.80
N GLU A 126 3.04 -6.73 12.70
CA GLU A 126 1.90 -5.86 12.38
C GLU A 126 2.34 -4.48 11.87
N ILE A 127 3.34 -3.85 12.51
CA ILE A 127 3.93 -2.60 12.02
C ILE A 127 4.47 -2.79 10.61
N LYS A 128 5.27 -3.83 10.37
CA LYS A 128 5.84 -4.13 9.05
C LYS A 128 4.76 -4.30 8.00
N LYS A 129 3.68 -5.01 8.33
CA LYS A 129 2.53 -5.22 7.44
C LYS A 129 1.84 -3.91 7.10
N LYS A 130 1.46 -3.10 8.10
CA LYS A 130 0.78 -1.82 7.90
C LYS A 130 1.63 -0.80 7.15
N VAL A 131 2.92 -0.67 7.53
CA VAL A 131 3.88 0.20 6.83
C VAL A 131 3.98 -0.19 5.35
N GLY A 132 4.10 -1.49 5.05
CA GLY A 132 4.10 -1.99 3.67
C GLY A 132 2.81 -1.67 2.92
N PHE A 133 1.65 -1.89 3.54
CA PHE A 133 0.35 -1.56 2.96
C PHE A 133 0.13 -0.07 2.75
N MET A 134 0.83 0.80 3.48
CA MET A 134 0.81 2.25 3.26
C MET A 134 1.91 2.74 2.30
N GLY A 135 2.62 1.83 1.64
CA GLY A 135 3.66 2.16 0.66
C GLY A 135 5.02 2.55 1.26
N GLY A 136 5.20 2.33 2.57
CA GLY A 136 6.47 2.52 3.26
C GLY A 136 7.35 1.25 3.27
N VAL A 137 8.53 1.38 3.86
CA VAL A 137 9.50 0.29 3.99
C VAL A 137 9.83 0.05 5.46
N TYR A 138 9.82 -1.21 5.89
CA TYR A 138 10.25 -1.59 7.23
C TYR A 138 11.65 -2.21 7.21
N MET A 139 12.56 -1.66 8.01
CA MET A 139 13.92 -2.15 8.21
C MET A 139 14.09 -2.74 9.61
N ASN A 140 14.76 -3.89 9.69
CA ASN A 140 15.06 -4.52 10.99
C ASN A 140 16.05 -3.70 11.83
N ASN A 141 16.97 -3.00 11.16
CA ASN A 141 18.06 -2.25 11.78
C ASN A 141 17.90 -0.75 11.49
N LEU A 142 18.50 0.07 12.36
CA LEU A 142 18.56 1.52 12.19
C LEU A 142 19.69 1.87 11.21
N VAL A 143 19.41 1.71 9.91
CA VAL A 143 20.32 2.07 8.81
C VAL A 143 20.14 3.53 8.40
N GLU A 144 21.03 4.04 7.55
CA GLU A 144 21.04 5.44 7.12
C GLU A 144 19.74 5.88 6.43
N SER A 145 19.10 4.99 5.67
CA SER A 145 17.84 5.29 4.98
C SER A 145 16.62 5.37 5.89
N VAL A 146 16.75 5.06 7.19
CA VAL A 146 15.62 5.10 8.13
C VAL A 146 15.20 6.55 8.39
N THR A 147 13.92 6.82 8.15
CA THR A 147 13.31 8.14 8.34
C THR A 147 12.59 8.28 9.68
N HIS A 148 12.12 7.16 10.27
CA HIS A 148 11.31 7.15 11.48
C HIS A 148 11.67 5.95 12.36
N LEU A 149 11.79 6.17 13.67
CA LEU A 149 11.94 5.11 14.66
C LEU A 149 10.59 4.89 15.35
N VAL A 150 10.09 3.66 15.39
CA VAL A 150 8.89 3.29 16.18
C VAL A 150 9.32 2.65 17.51
N THR A 151 8.98 3.28 18.63
CA THR A 151 9.31 2.80 19.98
C THR A 151 8.38 3.43 21.02
N ASN A 152 8.08 2.67 22.07
CA ASN A 152 7.45 3.21 23.29
C ASN A 152 8.49 3.39 24.43
N ALA A 153 9.75 3.08 24.17
CA ALA A 153 10.86 3.21 25.13
C ALA A 153 11.81 4.33 24.71
N VAL A 154 12.21 5.16 25.69
CA VAL A 154 13.05 6.36 25.51
C VAL A 154 14.51 6.16 25.93
N ARG A 155 14.96 4.92 26.12
CA ARG A 155 16.32 4.57 26.62
C ARG A 155 16.91 3.35 25.92
N SER A 156 16.81 3.29 24.60
CA SER A 156 17.46 2.23 23.83
C SER A 156 18.57 2.82 22.98
N SER A 157 19.61 2.04 22.67
CA SER A 157 20.67 2.48 21.75
C SER A 157 20.11 2.99 20.42
N LYS A 158 19.07 2.34 19.87
CA LYS A 158 18.37 2.85 18.67
C LYS A 158 17.70 4.21 18.89
N TYR A 159 17.15 4.48 20.08
CA TYR A 159 16.51 5.76 20.39
C TYR A 159 17.54 6.89 20.52
N GLU A 160 18.66 6.62 21.19
CA GLU A 160 19.78 7.57 21.30
C GLU A 160 20.35 7.91 19.93
N ILE A 161 20.70 6.90 19.13
CA ILE A 161 21.23 7.08 17.77
C ILE A 161 20.21 7.80 16.86
N ALA A 162 18.90 7.50 17.00
CA ALA A 162 17.87 8.20 16.26
C ALA A 162 17.83 9.69 16.63
N GLY A 163 17.93 10.01 17.93
CA GLY A 163 18.02 11.38 18.41
C GLY A 163 19.24 12.13 17.86
N GLU A 164 20.42 11.49 17.89
CA GLU A 164 21.66 12.05 17.32
C GLU A 164 21.55 12.33 15.81
N ARG A 165 20.78 11.51 15.08
CA ARG A 165 20.52 11.66 13.64
C ARG A 165 19.34 12.57 13.31
N GLY A 166 18.65 13.13 14.30
CA GLY A 166 17.42 13.91 14.10
C GLY A 166 16.25 13.08 13.54
N ILE A 167 16.29 11.76 13.70
CA ILE A 167 15.22 10.85 13.27
C ILE A 167 14.10 10.89 14.32
N PRO A 168 12.86 11.26 13.95
CA PRO A 168 11.74 11.30 14.89
C PRO A 168 11.41 9.91 15.46
N ALA A 169 11.15 9.88 16.76
CA ALA A 169 10.65 8.70 17.46
C ALA A 169 9.13 8.75 17.59
N MET A 170 8.45 7.83 16.90
CA MET A 170 7.01 7.67 16.88
C MET A 170 6.56 6.49 17.76
N THR A 171 5.31 6.53 18.22
CA THR A 171 4.72 5.40 18.96
C THR A 171 4.13 4.37 18.01
N VAL A 172 3.83 3.18 18.53
CA VAL A 172 3.07 2.17 17.77
C VAL A 172 1.69 2.73 17.36
N ALA A 173 1.06 3.51 18.25
CA ALA A 173 -0.24 4.13 17.99
C ALA A 173 -0.23 5.12 16.82
N TRP A 174 0.90 5.77 16.51
CA TRP A 174 1.01 6.60 15.31
C TRP A 174 0.82 5.77 14.03
N VAL A 175 1.45 4.59 13.93
CA VAL A 175 1.28 3.69 12.77
C VAL A 175 -0.19 3.29 12.62
N ASP A 176 -0.84 2.96 13.73
CA ASP A 176 -2.26 2.60 13.74
C ASP A 176 -3.16 3.77 13.33
N ALA A 177 -2.90 4.97 13.84
CA ALA A 177 -3.65 6.17 13.50
C ALA A 177 -3.53 6.51 12.00
N VAL A 178 -2.32 6.49 11.44
CA VAL A 178 -2.10 6.72 10.00
C VAL A 178 -2.81 5.64 9.17
N TRP A 179 -2.75 4.37 9.59
CA TRP A 179 -3.47 3.30 8.90
C TRP A 179 -4.99 3.53 8.88
N GLN A 180 -5.59 3.86 10.02
CA GLN A 180 -7.04 4.09 10.09
C GLN A 180 -7.49 5.31 9.29
N GLU A 181 -6.72 6.40 9.33
CA GLU A 181 -7.08 7.63 8.65
C GLU A 181 -6.82 7.57 7.14
N SER A 182 -5.75 6.89 6.70
CA SER A 182 -5.42 6.77 5.28
C SER A 182 -6.42 5.95 4.46
N GLN A 183 -7.22 5.11 5.11
CA GLN A 183 -8.31 4.36 4.46
C GLN A 183 -9.52 5.24 4.14
N LYS A 184 -9.67 6.37 4.84
CA LYS A 184 -10.83 7.27 4.71
C LYS A 184 -10.54 8.46 3.79
N ARG A 185 -9.29 8.93 3.78
CA ARG A 185 -8.86 10.15 3.07
C ARG A 185 -7.39 10.11 2.72
N ASN A 186 -7.00 10.88 1.71
CA ASN A 186 -5.59 11.00 1.32
C ASN A 186 -4.83 11.82 2.37
N ILE A 187 -3.98 11.16 3.15
CA ILE A 187 -3.10 11.79 4.15
C ILE A 187 -1.65 11.38 3.88
N ARG A 188 -0.72 12.12 4.45
CA ARG A 188 0.70 11.76 4.52
C ARG A 188 1.12 11.72 5.97
N ALA A 189 1.90 10.70 6.32
CA ALA A 189 2.37 10.43 7.67
C ALA A 189 3.43 11.43 8.13
#